data_AF-A0A7X5VE06-F1
#
_entry.id   AF-A0A7X5VE06-F1
#
_cell.length_a   1.000
_cell.length_b   1.000
_cell.length_c   1.000
_cell.angle_alpha   90.00
_cell.angle_beta   90.00
_cell.angle_gamma   90.00
#
_symmetry.space_group_name_H-M   'P 1'
#
loop_
_entity.id
_entity.type
_entity.pdbx_description
1 polymer ?
#
loop_
_entity_poly.entity_id
_entity_poly.type
_entity_poly.pdbx_seq_one_letter_code
_entity_poly.pdbx_strand_id
1 'polypeptide(L)'
;MTQVHQPAGQSAVPRRLSPAGLRRFVEQFAEEHPPLSLDSADLTIRNPGLVRRRYGGVFTYLSRVELEVERNVLELRALMPDATDTDRFFYEDVWSPQELQHGILLDAVQQGFGMAPPEVDLRLGAKMRVAGLLSQLPGMPGVIRLLYYLTGAATERSAVIAYSRLIEGLAELGEHAIAETVIAPIRRQEPGHFAFYRLSAEALVHQEGLRDWQLHLARILRRRTFSLVGTNNRQQRADFGDVARALDFDRDLLEIAKQVSLVERELLWARQQGLQVPDYILAALKDAIALSIARTDT
;
A
#
# COMPACT_ATOMS: atom_id res chain seq x y z
N MET A 1 22.62 -15.22 -54.91
CA MET A 1 21.90 -14.24 -54.07
C MET A 1 20.82 -15.00 -53.32
N THR A 2 21.06 -15.36 -52.07
CA THR A 2 20.10 -16.08 -51.24
C THR A 2 19.85 -15.21 -50.02
N GLN A 3 18.72 -14.49 -50.03
CA GLN A 3 18.27 -13.73 -48.86
C GLN A 3 17.72 -14.72 -47.83
N VAL A 4 18.35 -14.78 -46.68
CA VAL A 4 17.83 -15.46 -45.49
C VAL A 4 16.79 -14.55 -44.84
N HIS A 5 15.57 -15.07 -44.73
CA HIS A 5 14.46 -14.44 -44.03
C HIS A 5 14.73 -14.49 -42.52
N GLN A 6 14.88 -13.34 -41.85
CA GLN A 6 14.83 -13.28 -40.39
C GLN A 6 13.36 -13.20 -39.94
N PRO A 7 12.93 -13.99 -38.95
CA PRO A 7 11.58 -13.87 -38.41
C PRO A 7 11.49 -12.63 -37.52
N ALA A 8 10.38 -11.92 -37.68
CA ALA A 8 10.06 -10.69 -36.95
C ALA A 8 9.76 -10.95 -35.46
N GLY A 9 10.34 -10.13 -34.59
CA GLY A 9 9.67 -9.55 -33.43
C GLY A 9 9.32 -10.45 -32.25
N GLN A 10 10.32 -11.06 -31.59
CA GLN A 10 10.20 -11.28 -30.14
C GLN A 10 10.67 -10.01 -29.44
N SER A 11 9.74 -9.18 -28.96
CA SER A 11 10.11 -8.06 -28.10
C SER A 11 10.83 -8.60 -26.87
N ALA A 12 12.12 -8.29 -26.75
CA ALA A 12 12.93 -8.69 -25.62
C ALA A 12 12.27 -8.17 -24.33
N VAL A 13 11.83 -9.11 -23.47
CA VAL A 13 11.27 -8.77 -22.17
C VAL A 13 12.32 -7.98 -21.38
N PRO A 14 11.98 -6.81 -20.81
CA PRO A 14 12.91 -6.06 -19.98
C PRO A 14 13.43 -6.95 -18.84
N ARG A 15 14.75 -7.03 -18.67
CA ARG A 15 15.42 -7.92 -17.70
C ARG A 15 14.90 -7.80 -16.25
N ARG A 16 14.30 -6.66 -15.90
CA ARG A 16 13.70 -6.40 -14.57
C ARG A 16 12.37 -7.10 -14.34
N LEU A 17 11.59 -7.33 -15.39
CA LEU A 17 10.26 -7.90 -15.24
C LEU A 17 10.27 -9.43 -15.22
N SER A 18 11.37 -10.10 -15.60
CA SER A 18 11.45 -11.56 -15.57
C SER A 18 11.44 -12.09 -14.12
N PRO A 19 11.09 -13.37 -13.87
CA PRO A 19 11.09 -13.93 -12.52
C PRO A 19 12.43 -13.75 -11.80
N ALA A 20 13.55 -13.99 -12.49
CA ALA A 20 14.89 -13.75 -11.95
C ALA A 20 15.22 -12.26 -11.77
N GLY A 21 14.61 -11.38 -12.57
CA GLY A 21 14.72 -9.93 -12.43
C GLY A 21 14.03 -9.42 -11.16
N LEU A 22 12.79 -9.85 -10.95
CA LEU A 22 11.99 -9.52 -9.77
C LEU A 22 12.64 -10.06 -8.50
N ARG A 23 13.12 -11.32 -8.52
CA ARG A 23 13.84 -11.90 -7.39
C ARG A 23 15.06 -11.07 -6.98
N ARG A 24 15.92 -10.72 -7.94
CA ARG A 24 17.11 -9.88 -7.67
C ARG A 24 16.72 -8.50 -7.15
N PHE A 25 15.63 -7.92 -7.64
CA PHE A 25 15.12 -6.65 -7.12
C PHE A 25 14.75 -6.77 -5.64
N VAL A 26 14.02 -7.82 -5.26
CA VAL A 26 13.63 -8.05 -3.85
C VAL A 26 14.85 -8.30 -2.97
N GLU A 27 15.82 -9.10 -3.43
CA GLU A 27 17.07 -9.36 -2.71
C GLU A 27 17.88 -8.08 -2.46
N GLN A 28 18.09 -7.28 -3.51
CA GLN A 28 18.78 -6.00 -3.40
C GLN A 28 18.03 -5.03 -2.48
N PHE A 29 16.70 -4.97 -2.61
CA PHE A 29 15.87 -4.12 -1.75
C PHE A 29 15.99 -4.51 -0.27
N ALA A 30 15.98 -5.81 0.04
CA ALA A 30 16.14 -6.31 1.40
C ALA A 30 17.51 -5.97 2.01
N GLU A 31 18.58 -6.02 1.20
CA GLU A 31 19.93 -5.64 1.63
C GLU A 31 20.08 -4.14 1.85
N GLU A 32 19.53 -3.32 0.96
CA GLU A 32 19.65 -1.85 1.01
C GLU A 32 18.75 -1.23 2.09
N HIS A 33 17.64 -1.89 2.41
CA HIS A 33 16.62 -1.39 3.34
C HIS A 33 16.26 -2.46 4.39
N PRO A 34 17.15 -2.82 5.32
CA PRO A 34 16.80 -3.76 6.38
C PRO A 34 15.68 -3.20 7.28
N PRO A 35 14.98 -4.05 8.06
CA PRO A 35 14.02 -3.58 9.06
C PRO A 35 14.63 -2.51 9.96
N LEU A 36 13.87 -1.44 10.19
CA LEU A 36 14.31 -0.34 11.04
C LEU A 36 14.44 -0.80 12.50
N SER A 37 15.26 -0.10 13.29
CA SER A 37 15.43 -0.39 14.71
C SER A 37 14.96 0.77 15.57
N LEU A 38 14.17 0.46 16.60
CA LEU A 38 13.76 1.41 17.62
C LEU A 38 14.98 2.08 18.30
N ASP A 39 16.07 1.33 18.52
CA ASP A 39 17.28 1.84 19.16
C ASP A 39 18.01 2.91 18.33
N SER A 40 17.72 2.99 17.02
CA SER A 40 18.31 3.98 16.12
C SER A 40 17.48 5.27 15.99
N ALA A 41 16.31 5.33 16.62
CA ALA A 41 15.40 6.46 16.55
C ALA A 41 15.62 7.48 17.68
N ASP A 42 15.65 8.76 17.33
CA ASP A 42 15.53 9.85 18.30
C ASP A 42 14.05 10.20 18.49
N LEU A 43 13.50 9.74 19.62
CA LEU A 43 12.10 9.95 20.00
C LEU A 43 11.86 11.29 20.73
N THR A 44 12.80 12.24 20.66
CA THR A 44 12.63 13.55 21.30
C THR A 44 11.43 14.29 20.71
N ILE A 45 10.48 14.66 21.57
CA ILE A 45 9.31 15.47 21.22
C ILE A 45 9.35 16.76 22.03
N ARG A 46 9.43 17.90 21.34
CA ARG A 46 9.58 19.23 21.96
C ARG A 46 8.27 19.75 22.54
N ASN A 47 7.16 19.54 21.83
CA ASN A 47 5.83 20.00 22.23
C ASN A 47 4.80 18.86 22.12
N PRO A 48 4.79 17.92 23.07
CA PRO A 48 3.92 16.74 23.01
C PRO A 48 2.44 17.10 22.95
N GLY A 49 2.02 18.18 23.63
CA GLY A 49 0.62 18.64 23.59
C GLY A 49 0.19 19.16 22.22
N LEU A 50 1.08 19.82 21.47
CA LEU A 50 0.81 20.29 20.11
C LEU A 50 0.80 19.12 19.12
N VAL A 51 1.78 18.23 19.18
CA VAL A 51 1.84 17.02 18.33
C VAL A 51 0.61 16.16 18.54
N ARG A 52 0.25 15.85 19.79
CA ARG A 52 -0.94 15.08 20.12
C ARG A 52 -2.20 15.68 19.53
N ARG A 53 -2.38 17.00 19.65
CA ARG A 53 -3.58 17.68 19.17
C ARG A 53 -3.66 17.73 17.64
N ARG A 54 -2.53 17.89 16.94
CA ARG A 54 -2.51 18.01 15.48
C ARG A 54 -2.45 16.66 14.76
N TYR A 55 -1.66 15.72 15.27
CA TYR A 55 -1.32 14.46 14.61
C TYR A 55 -1.61 13.21 15.44
N GLY A 56 -2.17 13.33 16.65
CA GLY A 56 -2.46 12.16 17.49
C GLY A 56 -3.34 11.12 16.78
N GLY A 57 -4.41 11.55 16.11
CA GLY A 57 -5.25 10.66 15.28
C GLY A 57 -4.51 10.07 14.08
N VAL A 58 -3.56 10.80 13.49
CA VAL A 58 -2.72 10.31 12.38
C VAL A 58 -1.81 9.18 12.86
N PHE A 59 -1.08 9.39 13.95
CA PHE A 59 -0.23 8.34 14.53
C PHE A 59 -1.04 7.12 14.94
N THR A 60 -2.14 7.29 15.66
CA THR A 60 -3.00 6.14 16.04
C THR A 60 -3.50 5.37 14.82
N TYR A 61 -3.89 6.06 13.74
CA TYR A 61 -4.31 5.39 12.51
C TYR A 61 -3.18 4.64 11.83
N LEU A 62 -2.03 5.29 11.61
CA LEU A 62 -0.88 4.71 10.92
C LEU A 62 -0.30 3.54 11.73
N SER A 63 -0.04 3.71 13.03
CA SER A 63 0.44 2.64 13.91
C SER A 63 -0.46 1.41 13.85
N ARG A 64 -1.79 1.58 13.87
CA ARG A 64 -2.71 0.45 13.74
C ARG A 64 -2.55 -0.26 12.39
N VAL A 65 -2.52 0.49 11.30
CA VAL A 65 -2.42 -0.08 9.96
C VAL A 65 -1.14 -0.89 9.80
N GLU A 66 -0.02 -0.37 10.28
CA GLU A 66 1.27 -1.08 10.20
C GLU A 66 1.33 -2.29 11.14
N LEU A 67 0.82 -2.19 12.37
CA LEU A 67 0.78 -3.33 13.30
C LEU A 67 -0.20 -4.44 12.87
N GLU A 68 -1.16 -4.13 12.00
CA GLU A 68 -2.03 -5.14 11.37
C GLU A 68 -1.32 -5.95 10.27
N VAL A 69 -0.02 -5.72 10.02
CA VAL A 69 0.79 -6.50 9.06
C VAL A 69 0.68 -8.01 9.28
N GLU A 70 0.64 -8.48 10.52
CA GLU A 70 0.51 -9.92 10.80
C GLU A 70 -0.80 -10.49 10.25
N ARG A 71 -1.90 -9.74 10.37
CA ARG A 71 -3.17 -10.09 9.72
C ARG A 71 -3.00 -10.12 8.21
N ASN A 72 -2.33 -9.12 7.65
CA ASN A 72 -2.14 -9.02 6.20
C ASN A 72 -1.36 -10.25 5.70
N VAL A 73 -0.30 -10.70 6.39
CA VAL A 73 0.41 -11.95 6.04
C VAL A 73 -0.51 -13.17 6.08
N LEU A 74 -1.40 -13.29 7.08
CA LEU A 74 -2.41 -14.36 7.13
C LEU A 74 -3.39 -14.28 5.95
N GLU A 75 -3.81 -13.08 5.57
CA GLU A 75 -4.65 -12.84 4.39
C GLU A 75 -3.95 -13.29 3.10
N LEU A 76 -2.65 -13.00 2.95
CA LEU A 76 -1.88 -13.42 1.77
C LEU A 76 -1.74 -14.93 1.66
N ARG A 77 -1.43 -15.60 2.77
CA ARG A 77 -1.37 -17.07 2.81
C ARG A 77 -2.71 -17.71 2.45
N ALA A 78 -3.82 -17.08 2.83
CA ALA A 78 -5.16 -17.56 2.49
C ALA A 78 -5.53 -17.29 1.02
N LEU A 79 -5.18 -16.11 0.50
CA LEU A 79 -5.54 -15.68 -0.85
C LEU A 79 -4.68 -16.31 -1.94
N MET A 80 -3.39 -16.52 -1.66
CA MET A 80 -2.39 -16.98 -2.62
C MET A 80 -1.68 -18.23 -2.10
N PRO A 81 -2.39 -19.37 -1.96
CA PRO A 81 -1.78 -20.61 -1.51
C PRO A 81 -0.69 -21.13 -2.47
N ASP A 82 -0.71 -20.67 -3.72
CA ASP A 82 0.26 -20.94 -4.78
C ASP A 82 1.16 -19.72 -5.09
N ALA A 83 1.36 -18.82 -4.12
CA ALA A 83 2.27 -17.68 -4.25
C ALA A 83 3.67 -18.13 -4.74
N THR A 84 4.27 -17.34 -5.62
CA THR A 84 5.62 -17.66 -6.12
C THR A 84 6.64 -17.58 -4.99
N ASP A 85 7.79 -18.27 -5.13
CA ASP A 85 8.87 -18.16 -4.15
C ASP A 85 9.35 -16.71 -3.96
N THR A 86 9.22 -15.86 -4.98
CA THR A 86 9.56 -14.44 -4.90
C THR A 86 8.50 -13.66 -4.13
N ASP A 87 7.21 -13.96 -4.34
CA ASP A 87 6.13 -13.36 -3.55
C ASP A 87 6.29 -13.69 -2.07
N ARG A 88 6.48 -14.97 -1.73
CA ARG A 88 6.65 -15.40 -0.33
C ARG A 88 7.87 -14.76 0.31
N PHE A 89 9.01 -14.79 -0.38
CA PHE A 89 10.22 -14.14 0.11
C PHE A 89 9.97 -12.64 0.38
N PHE A 90 9.27 -11.95 -0.51
CA PHE A 90 8.93 -10.55 -0.28
C PHE A 90 8.03 -10.37 0.95
N TYR A 91 6.84 -11.00 1.00
CA TYR A 91 5.87 -10.67 2.06
C TYR A 91 6.20 -11.28 3.42
N GLU A 92 6.95 -12.39 3.48
CA GLU A 92 7.33 -13.05 4.74
C GLU A 92 8.66 -12.54 5.29
N ASP A 93 9.67 -12.39 4.44
CA ASP A 93 11.05 -12.19 4.89
C ASP A 93 11.54 -10.74 4.74
N VAL A 94 10.87 -9.91 3.93
CA VAL A 94 11.28 -8.53 3.66
C VAL A 94 10.25 -7.54 4.20
N TRP A 95 9.07 -7.52 3.59
CA TRP A 95 8.00 -6.56 3.88
C TRP A 95 7.46 -6.71 5.30
N SER A 96 7.10 -7.93 5.73
CA SER A 96 6.48 -8.10 7.05
C SER A 96 7.37 -7.65 8.21
N PRO A 97 8.68 -8.00 8.25
CA PRO A 97 9.60 -7.46 9.26
C PRO A 97 9.77 -5.94 9.19
N GLN A 98 9.77 -5.34 8.00
CA GLN A 98 9.85 -3.89 7.81
C GLN A 98 8.61 -3.18 8.38
N GLU A 99 7.41 -3.59 7.97
CA GLU A 99 6.15 -2.97 8.42
C GLU A 99 5.91 -3.15 9.92
N LEU A 100 6.31 -4.28 10.50
CA LEU A 100 6.22 -4.46 11.94
C LEU A 100 7.06 -3.40 12.68
N GLN A 101 8.27 -3.11 12.18
CA GLN A 101 9.12 -2.06 12.75
C GLN A 101 8.55 -0.66 12.50
N HIS A 102 7.89 -0.42 11.38
CA HIS A 102 7.15 0.82 11.14
C HIS A 102 6.08 1.04 12.22
N GLY A 103 5.27 0.01 12.49
CA GLY A 103 4.24 0.04 13.52
C GLY A 103 4.81 0.28 14.92
N ILE A 104 5.89 -0.43 15.28
CA ILE A 104 6.58 -0.27 16.58
C ILE A 104 7.11 1.16 16.74
N LEU A 105 7.76 1.71 15.73
CA LEU A 105 8.31 3.05 15.76
C LEU A 105 7.23 4.12 15.89
N LEU A 106 6.16 4.03 15.10
CA LEU A 106 5.03 4.96 15.18
C LEU A 106 4.34 4.88 16.55
N ASP A 107 4.18 3.67 17.09
CA ASP A 107 3.63 3.47 18.42
C ASP A 107 4.52 4.05 19.53
N ALA A 108 5.84 3.87 19.44
CA ALA A 108 6.77 4.48 20.38
C ALA A 108 6.68 6.02 20.38
N VAL A 109 6.54 6.64 19.20
CA VAL A 109 6.34 8.08 19.08
C VAL A 109 5.02 8.51 19.73
N GLN A 110 3.91 7.81 19.49
CA GLN A 110 2.61 8.20 20.07
C GLN A 110 2.57 8.05 21.60
N GLN A 111 3.24 7.04 22.14
CA GLN A 111 3.42 6.89 23.58
C GLN A 111 4.24 8.05 24.15
N GLY A 112 5.25 8.53 23.41
CA GLY A 112 6.07 9.69 23.78
C GLY A 112 5.28 11.00 23.96
N PHE A 113 4.12 11.15 23.30
CA PHE A 113 3.19 12.26 23.54
C PHE A 113 1.90 11.87 24.28
N GLY A 114 1.90 10.70 24.95
CA GLY A 114 0.89 10.29 25.92
C GLY A 114 -0.39 9.70 25.33
N MET A 115 -0.30 9.06 24.16
CA MET A 115 -1.38 8.23 23.60
C MET A 115 -1.26 6.78 24.09
N ALA A 116 -2.39 6.09 24.13
CA ALA A 116 -2.42 4.65 24.34
C ALA A 116 -2.04 3.90 23.04
N PRO A 117 -1.51 2.67 23.15
CA PRO A 117 -1.32 1.80 21.99
C PRO A 117 -2.63 1.61 21.21
N PRO A 118 -2.56 1.41 19.88
CA PRO A 118 -3.76 1.26 19.07
C PRO A 118 -4.36 -0.13 19.27
N GLU A 119 -5.68 -0.23 19.14
CA GLU A 119 -6.36 -1.53 19.09
C GLU A 119 -6.17 -2.14 17.69
N VAL A 120 -5.55 -3.34 17.64
CA VAL A 120 -5.28 -4.07 16.40
C VAL A 120 -6.22 -5.27 16.27
N ASP A 121 -6.78 -5.48 15.07
CA ASP A 121 -7.55 -6.68 14.76
C ASP A 121 -6.75 -7.63 13.88
N LEU A 122 -6.28 -8.72 14.48
CA LEU A 122 -5.48 -9.74 13.81
C LEU A 122 -6.30 -10.88 13.18
N ARG A 123 -7.63 -10.79 13.23
CA ARG A 123 -8.50 -11.87 12.76
C ARG A 123 -8.70 -11.83 11.25
N LEU A 124 -8.62 -13.00 10.63
CA LEU A 124 -8.97 -13.18 9.22
C LEU A 124 -10.49 -13.03 9.00
N GLY A 125 -10.88 -11.99 8.28
CA GLY A 125 -12.28 -11.67 7.97
C GLY A 125 -12.96 -12.70 7.06
N ALA A 126 -14.29 -12.84 7.19
CA ALA A 126 -15.07 -13.82 6.43
C ALA A 126 -14.95 -13.65 4.90
N LYS A 127 -14.90 -12.40 4.41
CA LYS A 127 -14.72 -12.11 2.98
C LYS A 127 -13.39 -12.65 2.45
N MET A 128 -12.33 -12.53 3.24
CA MET A 128 -10.99 -13.02 2.88
C MET A 128 -10.96 -14.55 2.85
N ARG A 129 -11.63 -15.22 3.79
CA ARG A 129 -11.80 -16.68 3.77
C ARG A 129 -12.52 -17.15 2.51
N VAL A 130 -13.61 -16.49 2.14
CA VAL A 130 -14.35 -16.82 0.90
C VAL A 130 -13.48 -16.57 -0.33
N ALA A 131 -12.76 -15.46 -0.38
CA ALA A 131 -11.84 -15.17 -1.48
C ALA A 131 -10.71 -16.21 -1.59
N GLY A 132 -10.18 -16.70 -0.46
CA GLY A 132 -9.21 -17.80 -0.43
C GLY A 132 -9.77 -19.15 -0.88
N LEU A 133 -11.05 -19.43 -0.63
CA LEU A 133 -11.70 -20.61 -1.21
C LEU A 133 -11.86 -20.46 -2.73
N LEU A 134 -12.25 -19.28 -3.19
CA LEU A 134 -12.40 -18.98 -4.62
C LEU A 134 -11.07 -18.98 -5.37
N SER A 135 -9.96 -18.66 -4.71
CA SER A 135 -8.63 -18.64 -5.33
C SER A 135 -8.17 -20.03 -5.78
N GLN A 136 -8.74 -21.11 -5.21
CA GLN A 136 -8.43 -22.49 -5.63
C GLN A 136 -9.10 -22.90 -6.95
N LEU A 137 -10.03 -22.09 -7.48
CA LEU A 137 -10.70 -22.42 -8.74
C LEU A 137 -9.78 -22.15 -9.96
N PRO A 138 -9.84 -23.00 -11.02
CA PRO A 138 -9.02 -22.80 -12.21
C PRO A 138 -9.18 -21.39 -12.81
N GLY A 139 -8.05 -20.70 -13.02
CA GLY A 139 -8.01 -19.35 -13.57
C GLY A 139 -8.29 -18.21 -12.56
N MET A 140 -8.69 -18.50 -11.33
CA MET A 140 -8.84 -17.49 -10.28
C MET A 140 -7.52 -17.01 -9.63
N PRO A 141 -6.45 -17.84 -9.45
CA PRO A 141 -5.23 -17.39 -8.80
C PRO A 141 -4.65 -16.10 -9.40
N GLY A 142 -4.58 -16.02 -10.74
CA GLY A 142 -4.10 -14.82 -11.43
C GLY A 142 -4.97 -13.58 -11.20
N VAL A 143 -6.29 -13.74 -11.07
CA VAL A 143 -7.20 -12.62 -10.75
C VAL A 143 -6.96 -12.14 -9.32
N ILE A 144 -6.83 -13.06 -8.37
CA ILE A 144 -6.61 -12.74 -6.96
C ILE A 144 -5.23 -12.10 -6.75
N ARG A 145 -4.17 -12.66 -7.36
CA ARG A 145 -2.81 -12.08 -7.35
C ARG A 145 -2.81 -10.65 -7.91
N LEU A 146 -3.51 -10.41 -9.03
CA LEU A 146 -3.61 -9.06 -9.58
C LEU A 146 -4.33 -8.11 -8.62
N LEU A 147 -5.47 -8.50 -8.05
CA LEU A 147 -6.18 -7.66 -7.07
C LEU A 147 -5.34 -7.35 -5.84
N TYR A 148 -4.55 -8.33 -5.38
CA TYR A 148 -3.57 -8.14 -4.31
C TYR A 148 -2.52 -7.10 -4.71
N TYR A 149 -1.83 -7.29 -5.84
CA TYR A 149 -0.77 -6.36 -6.27
C TYR A 149 -1.29 -4.93 -6.47
N LEU A 150 -2.50 -4.77 -7.02
CA LEU A 150 -3.12 -3.45 -7.17
C LEU A 150 -3.51 -2.81 -5.83
N THR A 151 -3.90 -3.63 -4.84
CA THR A 151 -4.19 -3.15 -3.49
C THR A 151 -2.92 -2.72 -2.79
N GLY A 152 -1.87 -3.56 -2.81
CA GLY A 152 -0.55 -3.22 -2.29
C GLY A 152 -0.02 -1.93 -2.91
N ALA A 153 0.05 -1.84 -4.24
CA ALA A 153 0.54 -0.63 -4.92
C ALA A 153 -0.23 0.65 -4.53
N ALA A 154 -1.55 0.57 -4.34
CA ALA A 154 -2.36 1.69 -3.88
C ALA A 154 -2.07 2.06 -2.42
N THR A 155 -1.88 1.07 -1.55
CA THR A 155 -1.50 1.22 -0.14
C THR A 155 -0.14 1.89 0.00
N GLU A 156 0.91 1.32 -0.59
CA GLU A 156 2.28 1.87 -0.51
C GLU A 156 2.35 3.29 -1.06
N ARG A 157 1.60 3.57 -2.14
CA ARG A 157 1.55 4.93 -2.69
C ARG A 157 0.86 5.91 -1.73
N SER A 158 -0.19 5.46 -1.04
CA SER A 158 -0.86 6.27 -0.02
C SER A 158 0.06 6.52 1.17
N ALA A 159 0.83 5.52 1.59
CA ALA A 159 1.82 5.61 2.67
C ALA A 159 2.91 6.63 2.34
N VAL A 160 3.51 6.57 1.13
CA VAL A 160 4.48 7.59 0.66
C VAL A 160 3.93 9.01 0.81
N ILE A 161 2.69 9.24 0.37
CA ILE A 161 2.05 10.57 0.43
C ILE A 161 1.82 10.98 1.88
N ALA A 162 1.26 10.09 2.71
CA ALA A 162 0.96 10.35 4.11
C ALA A 162 2.22 10.70 4.90
N TYR A 163 3.26 9.89 4.76
CA TYR A 163 4.53 10.12 5.45
C TYR A 163 5.23 11.39 4.95
N SER A 164 5.21 11.69 3.65
CA SER A 164 5.75 12.96 3.14
C SER A 164 5.07 14.17 3.77
N ARG A 165 3.73 14.19 3.84
CA ARG A 165 2.98 15.27 4.49
C ARG A 165 3.22 15.33 5.99
N LEU A 166 3.35 14.19 6.65
CA LEU A 166 3.64 14.12 8.08
C LEU A 166 5.06 14.64 8.40
N ILE A 167 6.06 14.33 7.57
CA ILE A 167 7.43 14.87 7.70
C ILE A 167 7.41 16.40 7.63
N GLU A 168 6.79 16.94 6.57
CA GLU A 168 6.64 18.39 6.39
C GLU A 168 5.93 19.03 7.59
N GLY A 169 4.78 18.45 7.96
CA GLY A 169 3.96 18.91 9.06
C GLY A 169 4.63 18.84 10.43
N LEU A 170 5.49 17.84 10.70
CA LEU A 170 6.26 17.76 11.94
C LEU A 170 7.44 18.74 11.94
N ALA A 171 8.12 18.91 10.81
CA ALA A 171 9.20 19.88 10.66
C ALA A 171 8.71 21.31 10.88
N GLU A 172 7.51 21.66 10.41
CA GLU A 172 6.87 22.96 10.66
C GLU A 172 6.59 23.22 12.16
N LEU A 173 6.35 22.17 12.94
CA LEU A 173 6.19 22.25 14.39
C LEU A 173 7.54 22.26 15.14
N GLY A 174 8.66 22.15 14.42
CA GLY A 174 10.02 22.05 14.96
C GLY A 174 10.38 20.67 15.51
N GLU A 175 9.61 19.63 15.18
CA GLU A 175 9.76 18.25 15.65
C GLU A 175 10.69 17.43 14.74
N HIS A 176 11.92 17.90 14.57
CA HIS A 176 12.89 17.32 13.63
C HIS A 176 13.32 15.90 14.00
N ALA A 177 13.49 15.60 15.28
CA ALA A 177 13.96 14.28 15.73
C ALA A 177 13.08 13.15 15.21
N ILE A 178 11.77 13.19 15.51
CA ILE A 178 10.83 12.19 15.03
C ILE A 178 10.60 12.27 13.51
N ALA A 179 10.63 13.45 12.90
CA ALA A 179 10.46 13.59 11.45
C ALA A 179 11.63 12.92 10.68
N GLU A 180 12.86 13.13 11.12
CA GLU A 180 14.08 12.71 10.42
C GLU A 180 14.53 11.29 10.78
N THR A 181 14.28 10.84 12.01
CA THR A 181 14.78 9.54 12.50
C THR A 181 13.70 8.46 12.60
N VAL A 182 12.42 8.83 12.49
CA VAL A 182 11.30 7.87 12.48
C VAL A 182 10.56 7.92 11.14
N ILE A 183 9.92 9.04 10.82
CA ILE A 183 8.99 9.10 9.69
C ILE A 183 9.73 9.05 8.34
N ALA A 184 10.83 9.79 8.19
CA ALA A 184 11.62 9.78 6.96
C ALA A 184 12.26 8.41 6.65
N PRO A 185 12.83 7.66 7.62
CA PRO A 185 13.29 6.29 7.41
C PRO A 185 12.19 5.33 6.94
N ILE A 186 11.01 5.37 7.58
CA ILE A 186 9.84 4.57 7.15
C ILE A 186 9.51 4.90 5.69
N ARG A 187 9.31 6.19 5.39
CA ARG A 187 9.03 6.69 4.02
C ARG A 187 10.08 6.31 2.98
N ARG A 188 11.32 5.99 3.37
CA ARG A 188 12.37 5.55 2.43
C ARG A 188 12.17 4.10 1.98
N GLN A 189 11.47 3.26 2.75
CA GLN A 189 11.22 1.85 2.39
C GLN A 189 10.01 1.71 1.46
N GLU A 190 8.96 2.51 1.67
CA GLU A 190 7.70 2.50 0.89
C GLU A 190 7.85 2.48 -0.65
N PRO A 191 8.78 3.24 -1.29
CA PRO A 191 8.94 3.19 -2.73
C PRO A 191 9.41 1.81 -3.24
N GLY A 192 10.16 1.06 -2.43
CA GLY A 192 10.58 -0.29 -2.75
C GLY A 192 9.42 -1.28 -2.68
N HIS A 193 8.57 -1.18 -1.65
CA HIS A 193 7.32 -1.94 -1.57
C HIS A 193 6.43 -1.67 -2.77
N PHE A 194 6.22 -0.37 -3.08
CA PHE A 194 5.44 0.04 -4.24
C PHE A 194 6.00 -0.56 -5.54
N ALA A 195 7.33 -0.51 -5.70
CA ALA A 195 7.99 -1.03 -6.89
C ALA A 195 7.81 -2.55 -7.01
N PHE A 196 7.89 -3.31 -5.92
CA PHE A 196 7.57 -4.75 -5.94
C PHE A 196 6.16 -4.98 -6.48
N TYR A 197 5.14 -4.38 -5.87
CA TYR A 197 3.76 -4.56 -6.29
C TYR A 197 3.51 -4.20 -7.75
N ARG A 198 4.08 -3.07 -8.19
CA ARG A 198 3.97 -2.63 -9.58
C ARG A 198 4.63 -3.62 -10.54
N LEU A 199 5.88 -4.01 -10.29
CA LEU A 199 6.62 -4.93 -11.15
C LEU A 199 5.95 -6.31 -11.20
N SER A 200 5.45 -6.81 -10.07
CA SER A 200 4.72 -8.07 -10.01
C SER A 200 3.40 -8.01 -10.78
N ALA A 201 2.65 -6.91 -10.68
CA ALA A 201 1.43 -6.71 -11.48
C ALA A 201 1.74 -6.63 -12.98
N GLU A 202 2.78 -5.88 -13.38
CA GLU A 202 3.23 -5.77 -14.77
C GLU A 202 3.68 -7.14 -15.31
N ALA A 203 4.47 -7.90 -14.54
CA ALA A 203 4.91 -9.23 -14.93
C ALA A 203 3.74 -10.21 -15.08
N LEU A 204 2.78 -10.20 -14.15
CA LEU A 204 1.60 -11.05 -14.22
C LEU A 204 0.74 -10.74 -15.47
N VAL A 205 0.52 -9.46 -15.76
CA VAL A 205 -0.30 -9.04 -16.91
C VAL A 205 0.40 -9.30 -18.24
N HIS A 206 1.69 -8.96 -18.35
CA HIS A 206 2.41 -8.93 -19.63
C HIS A 206 3.23 -10.20 -19.93
N GLN A 207 3.64 -10.97 -18.93
CA GLN A 207 4.47 -12.17 -19.13
C GLN A 207 3.74 -13.46 -18.83
N GLU A 208 3.14 -13.56 -17.63
CA GLU A 208 2.34 -14.73 -17.29
C GLU A 208 1.05 -14.79 -18.14
N GLY A 209 0.59 -13.63 -18.62
CA GLY A 209 -0.43 -13.52 -19.66
C GLY A 209 -1.82 -13.86 -19.14
N LEU A 210 -2.39 -12.96 -18.32
CA LEU A 210 -3.79 -13.07 -17.94
C LEU A 210 -4.70 -13.01 -19.17
N ARG A 211 -5.64 -13.95 -19.26
CA ARG A 211 -6.66 -13.97 -20.31
C ARG A 211 -7.56 -12.76 -20.20
N ASP A 212 -8.15 -12.33 -21.31
CA ASP A 212 -9.03 -11.15 -21.36
C ASP A 212 -10.18 -11.21 -20.35
N TRP A 213 -10.77 -12.39 -20.13
CA TRP A 213 -11.84 -12.56 -19.15
C TRP A 213 -11.34 -12.41 -17.71
N GLN A 214 -10.08 -12.79 -17.41
CA GLN A 214 -9.47 -12.61 -16.09
C GLN A 214 -9.24 -11.12 -15.83
N LEU A 215 -8.73 -10.38 -16.82
CA LEU A 215 -8.58 -8.92 -16.72
C LEU A 215 -9.92 -8.21 -16.60
N HIS A 216 -10.93 -8.64 -17.36
CA HIS A 216 -12.30 -8.10 -17.24
C HIS A 216 -12.90 -8.37 -15.86
N LEU A 217 -12.74 -9.59 -15.33
CA LEU A 217 -13.18 -9.94 -13.99
C LEU A 217 -12.44 -9.12 -12.92
N ALA A 218 -11.11 -8.96 -13.04
CA ALA A 218 -10.32 -8.13 -12.15
C ALA A 218 -10.82 -6.67 -12.14
N ARG A 219 -11.19 -6.10 -13.28
CA ARG A 219 -11.80 -4.76 -13.35
C ARG A 219 -13.11 -4.67 -12.57
N ILE A 220 -14.00 -5.64 -12.76
CA ILE A 220 -15.30 -5.69 -12.06
C ILE A 220 -15.10 -5.82 -10.56
N LEU A 221 -14.24 -6.76 -10.14
CA LEU A 221 -13.97 -7.03 -8.74
C LEU A 221 -13.31 -5.81 -8.09
N ARG A 222 -12.24 -5.28 -8.69
CA ARG A 222 -11.53 -4.10 -8.20
C ARG A 222 -12.47 -2.92 -7.96
N ARG A 223 -13.38 -2.62 -8.91
CA ARG A 223 -14.38 -1.55 -8.74
C ARG A 223 -15.32 -1.78 -7.54
N ARG A 224 -15.66 -3.04 -7.24
CA ARG A 224 -16.60 -3.39 -6.16
C ARG A 224 -15.94 -3.61 -4.80
N THR A 225 -14.66 -3.96 -4.79
CA THR A 225 -13.93 -4.35 -3.58
C THR A 225 -12.86 -3.34 -3.20
N PHE A 226 -12.66 -2.27 -3.97
CA PHE A 226 -11.75 -1.19 -3.60
C PHE A 226 -12.11 -0.64 -2.22
N SER A 227 -11.09 -0.53 -1.37
CA SER A 227 -11.14 0.15 -0.10
C SER A 227 -9.87 1.00 0.06
N LEU A 228 -9.98 2.06 0.85
CA LEU A 228 -8.82 2.84 1.26
C LEU A 228 -7.98 2.02 2.24
N VAL A 229 -6.67 2.26 2.25
CA VAL A 229 -5.73 1.59 3.16
C VAL A 229 -6.25 1.62 4.59
N GLY A 230 -6.28 0.47 5.26
CA GLY A 230 -6.71 0.35 6.65
C GLY A 230 -8.24 0.40 6.88
N THR A 231 -9.09 0.41 5.85
CA THR A 231 -10.53 0.59 6.03
C THR A 231 -11.35 -0.71 5.83
N ASN A 232 -11.89 -1.26 6.91
CA ASN A 232 -12.74 -2.47 6.89
C ASN A 232 -14.20 -2.18 7.26
N ASN A 233 -14.49 -1.04 7.88
CA ASN A 233 -15.83 -0.65 8.31
C ASN A 233 -16.06 0.87 8.18
N ARG A 234 -17.28 1.33 8.50
CA ARG A 234 -17.64 2.76 8.38
C ARG A 234 -16.83 3.66 9.32
N GLN A 235 -16.52 3.18 10.52
CA GLN A 235 -15.72 3.93 11.49
C GLN A 235 -14.31 4.17 10.96
N GLN A 236 -13.63 3.13 10.51
CA GLN A 236 -12.28 3.23 9.96
C GLN A 236 -12.22 4.08 8.68
N ARG A 237 -13.28 4.09 7.86
CA ARG A 237 -13.37 5.04 6.73
C ARG A 237 -13.47 6.49 7.19
N ALA A 238 -14.19 6.75 8.26
CA ALA A 238 -14.21 8.07 8.85
C ALA A 238 -12.82 8.42 9.42
N ASP A 239 -12.17 7.49 10.14
CA ASP A 239 -10.82 7.68 10.69
C ASP A 239 -9.80 8.01 9.60
N PHE A 240 -9.85 7.32 8.45
CA PHE A 240 -9.06 7.70 7.28
C PHE A 240 -9.37 9.14 6.82
N GLY A 241 -10.65 9.54 6.83
CA GLY A 241 -11.06 10.90 6.51
C GLY A 241 -10.44 11.95 7.45
N ASP A 242 -10.31 11.65 8.75
CA ASP A 242 -9.63 12.53 9.70
C ASP A 242 -8.15 12.65 9.37
N VAL A 243 -7.50 11.54 9.01
CA VAL A 243 -6.09 11.54 8.55
C VAL A 243 -5.94 12.36 7.28
N ALA A 244 -6.82 12.16 6.31
CA ALA A 244 -6.82 12.89 5.05
C ALA A 244 -6.92 14.40 5.29
N ARG A 245 -7.80 14.84 6.19
CA ARG A 245 -7.91 16.26 6.56
C ARG A 245 -6.72 16.76 7.37
N ALA A 246 -6.18 15.94 8.27
CA ALA A 246 -5.02 16.31 9.08
C ALA A 246 -3.76 16.52 8.24
N LEU A 247 -3.64 15.79 7.13
CA LEU A 247 -2.53 15.81 6.18
C LEU A 247 -2.84 16.60 4.89
N ASP A 248 -3.92 17.39 4.88
CA ASP A 248 -4.35 18.27 3.77
C ASP A 248 -4.56 17.54 2.42
N PHE A 249 -5.00 16.28 2.45
CA PHE A 249 -5.33 15.51 1.25
C PHE A 249 -6.56 16.07 0.52
N ASP A 250 -7.46 16.73 1.25
CA ASP A 250 -8.67 17.35 0.72
C ASP A 250 -8.37 18.48 -0.28
N ARG A 251 -7.25 19.19 -0.09
CA ARG A 251 -6.78 20.26 -1.01
C ARG A 251 -6.28 19.71 -2.35
N ASP A 252 -5.66 18.54 -2.34
CA ASP A 252 -4.98 17.94 -3.48
C ASP A 252 -5.63 16.61 -3.94
N LEU A 253 -6.92 16.44 -3.64
CA LEU A 253 -7.62 15.15 -3.72
C LEU A 253 -7.49 14.45 -5.07
N LEU A 254 -7.63 15.19 -6.17
CA LEU A 254 -7.52 14.65 -7.52
C LEU A 254 -6.09 14.15 -7.81
N GLU A 255 -5.07 14.87 -7.34
CA GLU A 255 -3.68 14.50 -7.55
C GLU A 255 -3.32 13.26 -6.74
N ILE A 256 -3.79 13.19 -5.49
CA ILE A 256 -3.65 11.99 -4.66
C ILE A 256 -4.33 10.79 -5.34
N ALA A 257 -5.55 10.97 -5.84
CA ALA A 257 -6.26 9.91 -6.53
C ALA A 257 -5.52 9.46 -7.81
N LYS A 258 -4.87 10.37 -8.56
CA LYS A 258 -4.01 10.02 -9.70
C LYS A 258 -2.79 9.20 -9.30
N GLN A 259 -2.17 9.53 -8.18
CA GLN A 259 -1.02 8.79 -7.69
C GLN A 259 -1.42 7.40 -7.20
N VAL A 260 -2.45 7.31 -6.34
CA VAL A 260 -2.95 6.04 -5.78
C VAL A 260 -3.44 5.08 -6.88
N SER A 261 -4.05 5.62 -7.94
CA SER A 261 -4.54 4.83 -9.08
C SER A 261 -3.48 4.50 -10.14
N LEU A 262 -2.21 4.87 -9.96
CA LEU A 262 -1.20 4.82 -11.03
C LEU A 262 -1.13 3.45 -11.73
N VAL A 263 -0.96 2.37 -10.96
CA VAL A 263 -0.76 1.01 -11.49
C VAL A 263 -2.04 0.46 -12.11
N GLU A 264 -3.19 0.64 -11.45
CA GLU A 264 -4.46 0.16 -12.00
C GLU A 264 -4.88 0.95 -13.26
N ARG A 265 -4.56 2.24 -13.34
CA ARG A 265 -4.77 3.03 -14.56
C ARG A 265 -3.89 2.53 -15.70
N GLU A 266 -2.65 2.14 -15.43
CA GLU A 266 -1.77 1.61 -16.48
C GLU A 266 -2.20 0.21 -16.95
N LEU A 267 -2.57 -0.68 -16.02
CA LEU A 267 -2.81 -2.10 -16.33
C LEU A 267 -4.26 -2.44 -16.65
N LEU A 268 -5.21 -1.82 -15.95
CA LEU A 268 -6.63 -2.16 -16.04
C LEU A 268 -7.45 -1.08 -16.75
N TRP A 269 -7.10 0.19 -16.60
CA TRP A 269 -7.82 1.33 -17.18
C TRP A 269 -6.92 2.19 -18.06
N ALA A 270 -6.43 1.62 -19.16
CA ALA A 270 -5.68 2.37 -20.16
C ALA A 270 -6.40 3.68 -20.51
N ARG A 271 -5.65 4.70 -20.95
CA ARG A 271 -6.12 5.99 -21.54
C ARG A 271 -7.33 5.90 -22.48
N GLN A 272 -7.73 4.70 -22.92
CA GLN A 272 -8.88 4.34 -23.75
C GLN A 272 -10.21 4.98 -23.35
N GLN A 273 -10.42 5.40 -22.10
CA GLN A 273 -11.68 6.05 -21.68
C GLN A 273 -11.56 7.56 -21.41
N GLY A 274 -10.37 8.16 -21.59
CA GLY A 274 -10.16 9.59 -21.30
C GLY A 274 -10.27 9.98 -19.81
N LEU A 275 -10.54 9.02 -18.91
CA LEU A 275 -10.57 9.24 -17.46
C LEU A 275 -9.16 9.47 -16.92
N GLN A 276 -9.00 10.51 -16.11
CA GLN A 276 -7.71 10.80 -15.45
C GLN A 276 -7.43 9.85 -14.28
N VAL A 277 -8.50 9.34 -13.65
CA VAL A 277 -8.50 8.47 -12.45
C VAL A 277 -9.75 7.57 -12.50
N PRO A 278 -9.70 6.32 -12.00
CA PRO A 278 -10.90 5.50 -11.81
C PRO A 278 -11.86 6.13 -10.78
N ASP A 279 -13.13 6.30 -11.17
CA ASP A 279 -14.13 7.02 -10.37
C ASP A 279 -14.32 6.45 -8.96
N TYR A 280 -14.17 5.13 -8.78
CA TYR A 280 -14.36 4.48 -7.48
C TYR A 280 -13.29 4.86 -6.45
N ILE A 281 -12.06 5.19 -6.88
CA ILE A 281 -11.02 5.67 -5.97
C ILE A 281 -11.35 7.08 -5.49
N LEU A 282 -11.68 7.96 -6.44
CA LEU A 282 -12.02 9.33 -6.11
C LEU A 282 -13.29 9.40 -5.24
N ALA A 283 -14.28 8.56 -5.53
CA ALA A 283 -15.49 8.42 -4.72
C ALA A 283 -15.16 7.95 -3.30
N ALA A 284 -14.33 6.90 -3.14
CA ALA A 284 -13.95 6.42 -1.82
C ALA A 284 -13.23 7.48 -0.98
N LEU A 285 -12.32 8.26 -1.59
CA LEU A 285 -11.63 9.37 -0.91
C LEU A 285 -12.62 10.47 -0.48
N LYS A 286 -13.54 10.86 -1.36
CA LYS A 286 -14.60 11.85 -1.03
C LYS A 286 -15.50 11.35 0.09
N ASP A 287 -15.91 10.09 0.03
CA ASP A 287 -16.79 9.48 1.01
C ASP A 287 -16.12 9.43 2.40
N ALA A 288 -14.83 9.11 2.47
CA ALA A 288 -14.08 9.11 3.73
C ALA A 288 -14.03 10.52 4.36
N ILE A 289 -13.72 11.55 3.56
CA ILE A 289 -13.70 12.95 4.02
C ILE A 289 -15.09 13.40 4.49
N ALA A 290 -16.14 13.05 3.73
CA ALA A 290 -17.52 13.37 4.10
C ALA A 290 -17.93 12.71 5.43
N LEU A 291 -17.53 11.45 5.65
CA LEU A 291 -17.76 10.74 6.92
C LEU A 291 -17.02 11.39 8.09
N SER A 292 -15.80 11.88 7.87
CA SER A 292 -15.04 12.63 8.88
C SER A 292 -15.74 13.94 9.26
N ILE A 293 -16.19 14.73 8.28
CA ILE A 293 -16.93 15.98 8.51
C ILE A 293 -18.20 15.71 9.33
N ALA A 294 -19.03 14.75 8.89
CA ALA A 294 -20.30 14.45 9.55
C ALA A 294 -20.15 14.04 11.02
N ARG A 295 -19.01 13.45 11.41
CA ARG A 295 -18.70 13.11 12.80
C ARG A 295 -18.26 14.31 13.64
N THR A 296 -17.67 15.33 13.03
CA THR A 296 -17.24 16.55 13.72
C THR A 296 -18.44 17.44 14.07
N ASP A 297 -19.53 17.34 13.30
CA ASP A 297 -20.75 18.12 13.46
C ASP A 297 -21.76 17.52 14.45
N THR A 298 -21.44 16.36 15.05
CA THR A 298 -22.23 15.66 16.09
C THR A 298 -21.54 15.72 17.44
#